data_AF-A0A521F828-F1
#
_entry.id   AF-A0A521F828-F1
#
_cell.length_a   1.000
_cell.length_b   1.000
_cell.length_c   1.000
_cell.angle_alpha   90.00
_cell.angle_beta   90.00
_cell.angle_gamma   90.00
#
_symmetry.space_group_name_H-M   'P 1'
#
loop_
_entity.id
_entity.type
_entity.pdbx_description
1 polymer ?
#
loop_
_entity_poly.entity_id
_entity_poly.type
_entity_poly.pdbx_seq_one_letter_code
_entity_poly.pdbx_strand_id
1 'polypeptide(L)' 'MNYQYTLDYRQIEIVLPKTDEGHYRIIWENRAVGYVYVSDVDAGTGKPIWNGSNNYLNLSAPEIGLYIEACGM' A
#
# COMPACT_ATOMS: atom_id res chain seq x y z
N MET A 1 -5.73 -0.95 -13.30
CA MET A 1 -6.86 -0.14 -12.77
C MET A 1 -6.36 0.51 -11.51
N ASN A 2 -6.66 1.78 -11.27
CA ASN A 2 -6.16 2.49 -10.08
C ASN A 2 -7.30 2.64 -9.07
N TYR A 3 -7.00 2.41 -7.80
CA TYR A 3 -7.92 2.64 -6.70
C TYR A 3 -7.56 3.94 -6.00
N GLN A 4 -8.55 4.79 -5.75
CA GLN A 4 -8.35 6.05 -5.03
C GLN A 4 -8.55 5.83 -3.54
N TYR A 5 -7.55 6.23 -2.75
CA TYR A 5 -7.57 6.19 -1.29
C TYR A 5 -7.30 7.58 -0.73
N THR A 6 -7.97 7.95 0.37
CA THR A 6 -7.71 9.22 1.06
C THR A 6 -6.84 8.96 2.28
N LEU A 7 -5.58 9.38 2.22
CA LEU A 7 -4.60 9.30 3.31
C LEU A 7 -4.33 10.71 3.84
N ASP A 8 -4.55 10.97 5.12
CA ASP A 8 -4.31 12.27 5.76
C ASP A 8 -4.84 13.47 4.94
N TYR A 9 -6.12 13.38 4.52
CA TYR A 9 -6.81 14.39 3.70
C TYR A 9 -6.28 14.55 2.27
N ARG A 10 -5.40 13.66 1.79
CA ARG A 10 -4.84 13.68 0.44
C ARG A 10 -5.28 12.44 -0.33
N GLN A 11 -5.62 12.62 -1.60
CA GLN A 11 -5.90 11.50 -2.48
C GLN A 11 -4.59 10.89 -3.00
N ILE A 12 -4.45 9.59 -2.79
CA ILE A 12 -3.44 8.75 -3.40
C ILE A 12 -4.11 7.72 -4.31
N GLU A 13 -3.34 7.21 -5.26
CA GLU A 13 -3.76 6.15 -6.17
C GLU A 13 -2.91 4.90 -5.93
N ILE A 14 -3.58 3.77 -5.73
CA ILE A 14 -2.98 2.44 -5.63
C ILE A 14 -3.12 1.76 -6.99
N VAL A 15 -1.99 1.44 -7.62
CA VAL A 15 -1.97 0.91 -8.99
C VAL A 15 -2.05 -0.61 -8.99
N LEU A 16 -2.99 -1.15 -9.78
CA LEU A 16 -3.09 -2.57 -10.10
C LEU A 16 -2.76 -2.90 -11.57
N PRO A 17 -2.25 -4.11 -11.85
CA PRO A 17 -1.93 -5.17 -10.89
C PRO A 17 -0.68 -4.84 -10.07
N LYS A 18 -0.46 -5.59 -8.97
CA LYS A 18 0.83 -5.56 -8.26
C LYS A 18 1.96 -5.93 -9.23
N THR A 19 3.17 -5.45 -8.95
CA THR A 19 4.36 -5.85 -9.71
C THR A 19 4.64 -7.36 -9.52
N ASP A 20 5.54 -7.91 -10.33
CA ASP A 20 5.96 -9.32 -10.22
C ASP A 20 6.57 -9.65 -8.84
N GLU A 21 7.10 -8.62 -8.17
CA GLU A 21 7.66 -8.68 -6.81
C GLU A 21 6.59 -8.58 -5.71
N GLY A 22 5.31 -8.41 -6.09
CA GLY A 22 4.20 -8.27 -5.15
C GLY A 22 4.00 -6.86 -4.60
N HIS A 23 4.55 -5.83 -5.25
CA HIS A 23 4.47 -4.45 -4.79
C HIS A 23 3.27 -3.70 -5.37
N TYR A 24 2.58 -2.94 -4.53
CA TYR A 24 1.54 -1.99 -4.97
C TYR A 24 2.14 -0.61 -5.11
N ARG A 25 2.19 -0.09 -6.34
CA ARG A 25 2.73 1.25 -6.61
C ARG A 25 1.75 2.31 -6.13
N ILE A 26 2.27 3.33 -5.46
CA ILE A 26 1.51 4.47 -4.97
C ILE A 26 1.83 5.70 -5.82
N ILE A 27 0.79 6.33 -6.35
CA ILE A 27 0.85 7.58 -7.09
C ILE A 27 0.19 8.69 -6.27
N TRP A 28 0.81 9.86 -6.23
CA TRP A 28 0.26 11.07 -5.62
C TRP A 28 0.53 12.24 -6.55
N GLU A 29 -0.51 13.01 -6.89
CA GLU A 29 -0.44 14.15 -7.83
C GLU A 29 0.22 13.77 -9.17
N ASN A 30 -0.18 12.64 -9.76
CA ASN A 30 0.39 12.08 -11.00
C ASN A 30 1.90 11.75 -10.92
N ARG A 31 2.48 11.64 -9.72
CA ARG A 31 3.87 11.23 -9.52
C ARG A 31 3.94 9.94 -8.72
N ALA A 32 4.79 9.01 -9.17
CA ALA A 32 5.09 7.83 -8.37
C ALA A 32 5.87 8.25 -7.12
N VAL A 33 5.28 8.01 -5.96
CA VAL A 33 5.91 8.33 -4.66
C VAL A 33 6.62 7.12 -4.05
N GLY A 34 6.27 5.92 -4.49
CA GLY A 34 6.92 4.68 -4.06
C GLY A 34 5.98 3.49 -4.18
N TYR A 35 6.16 2.51 -3.30
CA TYR A 35 5.34 1.31 -3.24
C TYR A 35 5.11 0.85 -1.80
N VAL A 36 4.01 0.13 -1.60
CA VAL A 36 3.70 -0.62 -0.38
C VAL A 36 3.68 -2.11 -0.69
N TYR A 37 4.07 -2.93 0.28
CA TYR A 37 4.24 -4.37 0.10
C TYR A 37 4.08 -5.12 1.41
N VAL A 38 3.72 -6.40 1.31
CA VAL A 38 3.73 -7.32 2.45
C VAL A 38 5.16 -7.78 2.65
N SER A 39 5.73 -7.47 3.81
CA SER A 39 7.11 -7.82 4.17
C SER A 39 7.23 -9.15 4.88
N ASP A 40 6.22 -9.48 5.69
CA ASP A 40 6.14 -10.72 6.46
C ASP A 40 4.67 -10.96 6.86
N VAL A 41 4.41 -12.05 7.58
CA VAL A 41 3.13 -12.35 8.20
C VAL A 41 3.35 -12.45 9.71
N ASP A 42 2.59 -11.68 10.48
CA ASP A 42 2.67 -11.70 11.93
C ASP A 42 2.31 -13.09 12.47
N ALA A 43 3.26 -13.73 13.17
CA ALA A 43 3.13 -15.13 13.59
C ALA A 43 2.03 -15.36 14.64
N GLY A 44 1.59 -14.32 15.37
CA GLY A 44 0.55 -14.43 16.39
C GLY A 44 -0.85 -14.27 15.83
N THR A 45 -1.01 -13.37 14.86
CA THR A 45 -2.32 -12.99 14.30
C THR A 45 -2.57 -13.53 12.90
N GLY A 46 -1.54 -14.02 12.21
CA GLY A 46 -1.60 -14.45 10.82
C GLY A 46 -1.84 -13.30 9.83
N LYS A 47 -1.70 -12.05 10.26
CA LYS A 47 -1.99 -10.87 9.43
C LYS A 47 -0.74 -10.42 8.65
N PRO A 48 -0.91 -9.93 7.40
CA PRO A 48 0.20 -9.37 6.65
C PRO A 48 0.80 -8.14 7.36
N ILE A 49 2.12 -8.07 7.40
CA ILE A 49 2.88 -6.91 7.88
C ILE A 49 3.23 -6.06 6.67
N TRP A 50 2.52 -4.94 6.54
CA TRP A 50 2.67 -4.00 5.44
C TRP A 50 3.77 -2.97 5.69
N ASN A 51 4.69 -2.85 4.74
CA ASN A 51 5.79 -1.89 4.75
C ASN A 51 5.75 -0.97 3.52
N GLY A 52 6.40 0.17 3.63
CA GLY A 52 6.54 1.14 2.55
C GLY A 52 7.98 1.31 2.09
N SER A 53 8.16 1.65 0.82
CA SER A 53 9.50 1.80 0.19
C SER A 53 10.31 3.01 0.68
N ASN A 54 9.72 3.88 1.50
CA ASN A 54 10.36 5.05 2.09
C ASN A 54 9.69 5.39 3.44
N ASN A 55 10.31 6.27 4.23
CA ASN A 55 9.82 6.61 5.57
C ASN A 55 8.36 7.09 5.60
N TYR A 56 7.95 7.92 4.63
CA TYR A 56 6.59 8.43 4.56
C TYR A 56 5.59 7.29 4.32
N LEU A 57 5.83 6.47 3.30
CA LEU A 57 4.97 5.34 2.99
C LEU A 57 5.00 4.29 4.10
N ASN A 58 6.13 4.08 4.76
CA ASN A 58 6.25 3.08 5.82
C ASN A 58 5.40 3.42 7.04
N LEU A 59 5.25 4.71 7.36
CA LEU A 59 4.33 5.17 8.41
C LEU A 59 2.86 4.92 8.05
N SER A 60 2.53 4.97 6.76
CA SER A 60 1.15 4.83 6.26
C SER A 60 0.83 3.41 5.74
N ALA A 61 1.83 2.55 5.59
CA ALA A 61 1.70 1.24 4.97
C ALA A 61 0.70 0.33 5.69
N PRO A 62 0.62 0.30 7.05
CA PRO A 62 -0.40 -0.49 7.73
C PRO A 62 -1.83 -0.09 7.34
N GLU A 63 -2.10 1.21 7.25
CA GLU A 63 -3.43 1.73 6.90
C GLU A 63 -3.77 1.48 5.42
N ILE A 64 -2.82 1.74 4.52
CA ILE A 64 -2.98 1.45 3.09
C ILE A 64 -3.19 -0.06 2.88
N GLY A 65 -2.45 -0.89 3.61
CA GLY A 65 -2.57 -2.34 3.57
C GLY A 65 -3.96 -2.85 3.96
N LEU A 66 -4.52 -2.32 5.05
CA LEU A 66 -5.90 -2.63 5.46
C LEU A 66 -6.92 -2.27 4.38
N TYR A 67 -6.72 -1.15 3.68
CA TYR A 67 -7.59 -0.77 2.57
C TYR A 67 -7.46 -1.73 1.37
N ILE A 68 -6.22 -2.14 1.03
CA ILE A 68 -5.95 -3.13 -0.01
C ILE A 68 -6.68 -4.45 0.32
N GLU A 69 -6.55 -4.95 1.54
CA GLU A 69 -7.22 -6.16 2.02
C GLU A 69 -8.75 -6.02 1.98
N ALA A 70 -9.30 -4.88 2.43
CA ALA A 70 -10.74 -4.62 2.44
C ALA A 70 -11.34 -4.57 1.02
N CYS A 71 -10.56 -4.17 0.03
CA CYS A 71 -10.96 -4.17 -1.37
C CYS A 71 -10.80 -5.54 -2.05
N GLY A 72 -10.23 -6.54 -1.36
CA GLY A 72 -9.94 -7.86 -1.94
C GLY A 72 -8.88 -7.83 -3.04
N MET A 73 -7.93 -6.87 -2.96
CA MET A 73 -6.83 -6.68 -3.90
C MET A 73 -5.61 -7.56 -3.60
#